data_AF-A0A1M2VBZ7-F1
#
_entry.id   AF-A0A1M2VBZ7-F1
#
_cell.length_a   1.000
_cell.length_b   1.000
_cell.length_c   1.000
_cell.angle_alpha   90.00
_cell.angle_beta   90.00
_cell.angle_gamma   90.00
#
_symmetry.space_group_name_H-M   'P 1'
#
loop_
_entity.id
_entity.type
_entity.pdbx_description
1 polymer ?
#
loop_
_entity_poly.entity_id
_entity_poly.type
_entity_poly.pdbx_seq_one_letter_code
_entity_poly.pdbx_strand_id
1 'polypeptide(L)'
;MHLTLLTYLSVVFAVARAGAPTIPLDEAIVIGKTNGTVTSYYGIPYAQPPIDDLRLRLPKPVTAYNGTINATVPATQCTQLPAAPRSDLPTTILQDLLAYGATIPNSVDVPQSEDCPSHSWEAKKSRKLVSVTLDSTIGLADSWAPHADGVFIKAPPQHLVLAGSVANIPFITGDALDEGTVFSTGSFNVTTEDEFRTFVQQEFFPNTPVDILAPLFDLYPNVASEGSPFETGNANELYPEFKRMAALQGDIAFQAPRRFLLDQRSLKQHAWTYTSKRGAIQGLGCPHGSDAVQALALGNDLSDYVIQFTATLDPNGGASNRTIAWPRYDPLARSMFVLLDGDTPLEIVPDTARLEAMAALTELTVAYPI
;
A
#
# COMPACT_ATOMS: atom_id res chain seq x y z
N MET A 1 1.10 -85.13 -14.35
CA MET A 1 0.64 -83.77 -14.68
C MET A 1 0.30 -83.06 -13.37
N HIS A 2 1.24 -82.29 -12.81
CA HIS A 2 1.03 -81.49 -11.60
C HIS A 2 1.44 -80.06 -11.92
N LEU A 3 0.51 -79.13 -11.72
CA LEU A 3 0.61 -77.75 -12.15
C LEU A 3 0.92 -76.89 -10.92
N THR A 4 2.18 -76.48 -10.75
CA THR A 4 2.61 -75.69 -9.58
C THR A 4 2.21 -74.23 -9.79
N LEU A 5 1.23 -73.76 -9.02
CA LEU A 5 0.67 -72.41 -9.13
C LEU A 5 1.62 -71.38 -8.49
N LEU A 6 2.24 -70.52 -9.31
CA LEU A 6 3.01 -69.37 -8.82
C LEU A 6 2.06 -68.25 -8.40
N THR A 7 1.89 -68.08 -7.09
CA THR A 7 1.20 -66.92 -6.51
C THR A 7 2.11 -65.69 -6.52
N TYR A 8 1.82 -64.73 -7.40
CA TYR A 8 2.43 -63.40 -7.35
C TYR A 8 1.95 -62.65 -6.10
N LEU A 9 2.89 -62.32 -5.21
CA LEU A 9 2.61 -61.49 -4.03
C LEU A 9 2.80 -60.02 -4.40
N SER A 10 1.71 -59.30 -4.66
CA SER A 10 1.74 -57.86 -4.95
C SER A 10 2.09 -57.08 -3.67
N VAL A 11 3.32 -56.56 -3.59
CA VAL A 11 3.74 -55.67 -2.50
C VAL A 11 3.10 -54.30 -2.70
N VAL A 12 2.01 -54.04 -1.96
CA VAL A 12 1.38 -52.71 -1.89
C VAL A 12 2.21 -51.83 -0.95
N PHE A 13 2.97 -50.88 -1.51
CA PHE A 13 3.58 -49.83 -0.70
C PHE A 13 2.49 -48.88 -0.18
N ALA A 14 2.17 -49.01 1.10
CA ALA A 14 1.34 -48.03 1.80
C ALA A 14 2.14 -46.73 1.97
N VAL A 15 1.90 -45.75 1.09
CA VAL A 15 2.38 -44.38 1.31
C VAL A 15 1.63 -43.83 2.51
N ALA A 16 2.31 -43.75 3.66
CA ALA A 16 1.77 -43.06 4.83
C ALA A 16 1.53 -41.60 4.44
N ARG A 17 0.26 -41.17 4.40
CA ARG A 17 -0.08 -39.75 4.33
C ARG A 17 0.51 -39.10 5.59
N ALA A 18 1.45 -38.18 5.40
CA ALA A 18 1.84 -37.27 6.47
C ALA A 18 0.58 -36.59 7.01
N GLY A 19 0.45 -36.54 8.34
CA GLY A 19 -0.64 -35.81 8.98
C GLY A 19 -0.59 -34.32 8.65
N ALA A 20 -1.68 -33.61 8.92
CA ALA A 20 -1.64 -32.15 8.86
C ALA A 20 -0.53 -31.63 9.82
N PRO A 21 0.28 -30.65 9.42
CA PRO A 21 1.34 -30.12 10.25
C PRO A 21 0.75 -29.49 11.52
N THR A 22 1.41 -29.67 12.66
CA THR A 22 0.98 -29.14 13.94
C THR A 22 2.10 -28.41 14.68
N ILE A 23 1.74 -27.35 15.40
CA ILE A 23 2.62 -26.66 16.34
C ILE A 23 1.91 -26.47 17.69
N PRO A 24 2.64 -26.56 18.83
CA PRO A 24 2.12 -26.13 20.12
C PRO A 24 2.06 -24.60 20.18
N LEU A 25 1.02 -24.07 20.82
CA LEU A 25 0.87 -22.67 21.19
C LEU A 25 0.22 -22.65 22.58
N ASP A 26 0.98 -22.32 23.61
CA ASP A 26 0.62 -22.53 25.03
C ASP A 26 0.13 -23.98 25.31
N GLU A 27 -1.11 -24.15 25.75
CA GLU A 27 -1.78 -25.44 25.97
C GLU A 27 -2.63 -25.88 24.76
N ALA A 28 -2.52 -25.19 23.61
CA ALA A 28 -3.20 -25.52 22.37
C ALA A 28 -2.30 -26.22 21.35
N ILE A 29 -2.93 -26.99 20.46
CA ILE A 29 -2.35 -27.53 19.25
C ILE A 29 -2.94 -26.79 18.05
N VAL A 30 -2.11 -26.06 17.31
CA VAL A 30 -2.51 -25.40 16.07
C VAL A 30 -2.27 -26.34 14.90
N ILE A 31 -3.31 -26.64 14.11
CA ILE A 31 -3.26 -27.50 12.92
C ILE A 31 -3.17 -26.62 11.68
N GLY A 32 -2.06 -26.67 10.97
CA GLY A 32 -1.82 -25.92 9.73
C GLY A 32 -2.03 -26.74 8.47
N LYS A 33 -1.66 -26.15 7.33
CA LYS A 33 -1.72 -26.77 6.00
C LYS A 33 -0.38 -26.63 5.27
N THR A 34 0.18 -27.73 4.80
CA THR A 34 1.36 -27.72 3.92
C THR A 34 0.92 -27.72 2.45
N ASN A 35 1.53 -26.86 1.64
CA ASN A 35 1.45 -26.88 0.18
C ASN A 35 2.87 -26.75 -0.40
N GLY A 36 3.35 -27.81 -1.05
CA GLY A 36 4.75 -27.90 -1.48
C GLY A 36 5.70 -27.79 -0.29
N THR A 37 6.59 -26.80 -0.31
CA THR A 37 7.55 -26.49 0.76
C THR A 37 7.02 -25.53 1.82
N VAL A 38 5.88 -24.88 1.57
CA VAL A 38 5.30 -23.86 2.48
C VAL A 38 4.31 -24.52 3.42
N THR A 39 4.43 -24.23 4.72
CA THR A 39 3.43 -24.59 5.72
C THR A 39 2.79 -23.33 6.29
N SER A 40 1.47 -23.23 6.17
CA SER A 40 0.69 -22.08 6.58
C SER A 40 -0.17 -22.39 7.80
N TYR A 41 -0.28 -21.42 8.71
CA TYR A 41 -1.22 -21.42 9.83
C TYR A 41 -2.04 -20.14 9.75
N TYR A 42 -3.26 -20.24 9.22
CA TYR A 42 -4.16 -19.11 9.03
C TYR A 42 -5.03 -18.86 10.27
N GLY A 43 -5.45 -17.61 10.49
CA GLY A 43 -6.54 -17.32 11.42
C GLY A 43 -6.28 -17.59 12.91
N ILE A 44 -5.02 -17.60 13.35
CA ILE A 44 -4.70 -17.65 14.78
C ILE A 44 -5.12 -16.30 15.40
N PRO A 45 -6.06 -16.26 16.36
CA PRO A 45 -6.60 -14.99 16.88
C PRO A 45 -5.63 -14.34 17.87
N TYR A 46 -5.14 -13.13 17.61
CA TYR A 46 -4.25 -12.42 18.55
C TYR A 46 -5.00 -11.59 19.60
N ALA A 47 -6.27 -11.28 19.35
CA ALA A 47 -7.14 -10.49 20.23
C ALA A 47 -8.54 -11.12 20.34
N GLN A 48 -9.27 -10.71 21.37
CA GLN A 48 -10.69 -11.01 21.52
C GLN A 48 -11.49 -10.35 20.39
N PRO A 49 -12.57 -10.99 19.89
CA PRO A 49 -13.44 -10.43 18.86
C PRO A 49 -13.90 -9.00 19.22
N PRO A 50 -13.71 -7.98 18.35
CA PRO A 50 -14.10 -6.59 18.64
C PRO A 50 -15.61 -6.36 18.43
N ILE A 51 -16.44 -7.27 18.95
CA ILE A 51 -17.91 -7.27 18.87
C ILE A 51 -18.54 -6.84 20.19
N ASP A 52 -19.84 -6.57 20.18
CA ASP A 52 -20.64 -6.17 21.35
C ASP A 52 -19.97 -5.06 22.19
N ASP A 53 -19.68 -5.33 23.47
CA ASP A 53 -19.04 -4.38 24.39
C ASP A 53 -17.57 -4.09 24.06
N LEU A 54 -16.94 -4.85 23.16
CA LEU A 54 -15.58 -4.61 22.66
C LEU A 54 -15.54 -3.78 21.37
N ARG A 55 -16.69 -3.58 20.70
CA ARG A 55 -16.76 -2.77 19.48
C ARG A 55 -16.36 -1.31 19.77
N LEU A 56 -15.51 -0.75 18.91
CA LEU A 56 -14.93 0.60 19.06
C LEU A 56 -14.15 0.79 20.38
N ARG A 57 -13.45 -0.25 20.84
CA ARG A 57 -12.49 -0.17 21.96
C ARG A 57 -11.13 -0.70 21.54
N LEU A 58 -10.11 -0.38 22.34
CA LEU A 58 -8.77 -0.95 22.17
C LEU A 58 -8.84 -2.50 22.18
N PRO A 59 -8.12 -3.19 21.27
CA PRO A 59 -8.09 -4.64 21.24
C PRO A 59 -7.67 -5.24 22.59
N LYS A 60 -8.41 -6.24 23.07
CA LYS A 60 -8.02 -7.03 24.24
C LYS A 60 -7.23 -8.26 23.78
N PRO A 61 -5.96 -8.45 24.17
CA PRO A 61 -5.18 -9.62 23.74
C PRO A 61 -5.83 -10.95 24.15
N VAL A 62 -5.58 -12.00 23.37
CA VAL A 62 -5.75 -13.39 23.84
C VAL A 62 -4.59 -13.71 24.79
N THR A 63 -4.91 -14.09 26.03
CA THR A 63 -3.91 -14.23 27.12
C THR A 63 -3.40 -15.66 27.32
N ALA A 64 -4.08 -16.65 26.75
CA ALA A 64 -3.68 -18.06 26.76
C ALA A 64 -4.43 -18.80 25.64
N TYR A 65 -3.79 -19.80 25.03
CA TYR A 65 -4.41 -20.69 24.05
C TYR A 65 -4.54 -22.11 24.61
N ASN A 66 -5.74 -22.69 24.53
CA ASN A 66 -6.03 -24.05 25.00
C ASN A 66 -6.77 -24.88 23.92
N GLY A 67 -6.55 -26.19 23.89
CA GLY A 67 -7.31 -27.12 23.05
C GLY A 67 -6.73 -27.28 21.64
N THR A 68 -7.55 -27.12 20.60
CA THR A 68 -7.12 -27.33 19.20
C THR A 68 -7.60 -26.19 18.30
N ILE A 69 -6.67 -25.53 17.62
CA ILE A 69 -6.95 -24.42 16.68
C ILE A 69 -6.81 -24.94 15.25
N ASN A 70 -7.89 -24.88 14.47
CA ASN A 70 -7.86 -25.29 13.06
C ASN A 70 -7.45 -24.12 12.15
N ALA A 71 -6.16 -24.04 11.85
CA ALA A 71 -5.52 -22.99 11.06
C ALA A 71 -5.32 -23.39 9.58
N THR A 72 -6.15 -24.29 9.05
CA THR A 72 -6.02 -24.84 7.68
C THR A 72 -6.67 -24.01 6.58
N VAL A 73 -7.49 -23.01 6.94
CA VAL A 73 -8.29 -22.16 6.05
C VAL A 73 -8.13 -20.69 6.41
N PRO A 74 -8.10 -19.76 5.43
CA PRO A 74 -8.12 -18.32 5.70
C PRO A 74 -9.25 -17.92 6.65
N ALA A 75 -8.95 -17.05 7.61
CA ALA A 75 -9.96 -16.44 8.47
C ALA A 75 -10.76 -15.37 7.72
N THR A 76 -11.85 -14.92 8.34
CA THR A 76 -12.63 -13.78 7.85
C THR A 76 -11.81 -12.50 7.92
N GLN A 77 -11.81 -11.73 6.84
CA GLN A 77 -11.25 -10.38 6.83
C GLN A 77 -12.21 -9.40 7.50
N CYS A 78 -11.71 -8.22 7.91
CA CYS A 78 -12.57 -7.17 8.43
C CYS A 78 -13.50 -6.61 7.35
N THR A 79 -14.66 -6.12 7.78
CA THR A 79 -15.65 -5.45 6.91
C THR A 79 -14.99 -4.35 6.10
N GLN A 80 -14.97 -4.51 4.78
CA GLN A 80 -14.46 -3.50 3.85
C GLN A 80 -15.59 -2.56 3.45
N LEU A 81 -15.26 -1.28 3.24
CA LEU A 81 -16.18 -0.35 2.60
C LEU A 81 -16.34 -0.73 1.11
N PRO A 82 -17.55 -0.65 0.52
CA PRO A 82 -17.74 -1.04 -0.88
C PRO A 82 -16.97 -0.12 -1.83
N ALA A 83 -15.92 -0.64 -2.46
CA ALA A 83 -15.13 0.06 -3.48
C ALA A 83 -15.86 0.09 -4.85
N ALA A 84 -17.13 0.52 -4.86
CA ALA A 84 -17.91 0.66 -6.08
C ALA A 84 -17.52 1.95 -6.82
N PRO A 85 -17.15 1.90 -8.12
CA PRO A 85 -16.96 3.10 -8.92
C PRO A 85 -18.24 3.93 -8.98
N ARG A 86 -18.13 5.27 -9.08
CA ARG A 86 -19.29 6.14 -9.25
C ARG A 86 -20.09 5.75 -10.50
N SER A 87 -21.41 5.75 -10.41
CA SER A 87 -22.30 5.37 -11.51
C SER A 87 -22.31 6.37 -12.68
N ASP A 88 -21.74 7.57 -12.49
CA ASP A 88 -21.65 8.65 -13.47
C ASP A 88 -20.24 8.82 -14.08
N LEU A 89 -19.30 7.89 -13.81
CA LEU A 89 -17.95 7.91 -14.39
C LEU A 89 -17.98 7.88 -15.94
N PRO A 90 -17.19 8.73 -16.61
CA PRO A 90 -16.98 8.64 -18.05
C PRO A 90 -16.46 7.26 -18.47
N THR A 91 -16.98 6.73 -19.59
CA THR A 91 -16.69 5.36 -20.04
C THR A 91 -15.20 5.08 -20.22
N THR A 92 -14.41 6.06 -20.66
CA THR A 92 -12.94 5.96 -20.81
C THR A 92 -12.27 5.69 -19.47
N ILE A 93 -12.52 6.56 -18.48
CA ILE A 93 -12.01 6.42 -17.11
C ILE A 93 -12.44 5.08 -16.50
N LEU A 94 -13.68 4.66 -16.75
CA LEU A 94 -14.17 3.35 -16.28
C LEU A 94 -13.41 2.17 -16.92
N GLN A 95 -13.05 2.23 -18.20
CA GLN A 95 -12.23 1.16 -18.82
C GLN A 95 -10.83 1.11 -18.22
N ASP A 96 -10.19 2.25 -17.99
CA ASP A 96 -8.85 2.32 -17.41
C ASP A 96 -8.85 1.82 -15.95
N LEU A 97 -9.87 2.16 -15.16
CA LEU A 97 -10.09 1.62 -13.81
C LEU A 97 -10.37 0.11 -13.79
N LEU A 98 -11.13 -0.41 -14.76
CA LEU A 98 -11.36 -1.85 -14.91
C LEU A 98 -10.08 -2.60 -15.29
N ALA A 99 -9.24 -2.00 -16.15
CA ALA A 99 -7.94 -2.55 -16.51
C ALA A 99 -6.98 -2.58 -15.31
N TYR A 100 -6.94 -1.51 -14.51
CA TYR A 100 -6.18 -1.47 -13.25
C TYR A 100 -6.69 -2.53 -12.25
N GLY A 101 -8.00 -2.59 -12.01
CA GLY A 101 -8.63 -3.56 -11.11
C GLY A 101 -8.37 -5.01 -11.51
N ALA A 102 -8.22 -5.30 -12.80
CA ALA A 102 -7.85 -6.63 -13.30
C ALA A 102 -6.39 -7.03 -13.02
N THR A 103 -5.51 -6.10 -12.64
CA THR A 103 -4.13 -6.41 -12.22
C THR A 103 -4.03 -6.71 -10.72
N ILE A 104 -4.93 -6.17 -9.91
CA ILE A 104 -5.01 -6.48 -8.48
C ILE A 104 -5.39 -7.96 -8.35
N PRO A 105 -4.58 -8.80 -7.66
CA PRO A 105 -4.95 -10.18 -7.40
C PRO A 105 -6.25 -10.20 -6.61
N ASN A 106 -7.33 -10.69 -7.23
CA ASN A 106 -8.61 -10.83 -6.54
C ASN A 106 -8.36 -11.53 -5.20
N SER A 107 -8.69 -10.84 -4.10
CA SER A 107 -9.02 -11.56 -2.88
C SER A 107 -10.10 -12.55 -3.29
N VAL A 108 -9.84 -13.85 -3.12
CA VAL A 108 -10.87 -14.89 -3.08
C VAL A 108 -12.03 -14.35 -2.23
N ASP A 109 -13.28 -14.79 -2.43
CA ASP A 109 -14.41 -14.40 -1.56
C ASP A 109 -14.17 -14.79 -0.09
N VAL A 110 -13.34 -14.02 0.61
CA VAL A 110 -12.97 -14.17 2.01
C VAL A 110 -14.12 -13.53 2.76
N PRO A 111 -14.94 -14.32 3.49
CA PRO A 111 -16.12 -13.78 4.15
C PRO A 111 -15.71 -12.67 5.11
N GLN A 112 -16.48 -11.58 5.13
CA GLN A 112 -16.19 -10.44 5.97
C GLN A 112 -16.90 -10.59 7.31
N SER A 113 -16.25 -10.19 8.40
CA SER A 113 -16.81 -10.26 9.75
C SER A 113 -16.31 -9.09 10.59
N GLU A 114 -17.10 -8.67 11.59
CA GLU A 114 -16.59 -7.86 12.69
C GLU A 114 -15.73 -8.72 13.66
N ASP A 115 -15.90 -10.04 13.64
CA ASP A 115 -15.01 -11.00 14.31
C ASP A 115 -13.76 -11.24 13.46
N CYS A 116 -12.96 -10.19 13.30
CA CYS A 116 -11.73 -10.17 12.52
C CYS A 116 -10.49 -9.73 13.32
N PRO A 117 -10.19 -10.28 14.51
CA PRO A 117 -8.92 -10.02 15.22
C PRO A 117 -7.72 -10.72 14.54
N SER A 118 -7.63 -10.56 13.21
CA SER A 118 -6.62 -11.00 12.27
C SER A 118 -6.45 -9.92 11.19
N HIS A 119 -6.00 -8.73 11.62
CA HIS A 119 -5.71 -7.49 10.86
C HIS A 119 -6.89 -6.64 10.32
N SER A 120 -6.77 -5.32 10.57
CA SER A 120 -7.55 -4.12 10.11
C SER A 120 -8.89 -3.74 10.81
N TRP A 121 -9.53 -2.62 10.37
CA TRP A 121 -10.59 -1.79 11.03
C TRP A 121 -11.42 -1.01 9.96
N GLU A 122 -12.58 -0.34 10.17
CA GLU A 122 -13.38 0.00 11.37
C GLU A 122 -14.92 -0.26 11.17
N ALA A 123 -15.83 0.71 11.43
CA ALA A 123 -17.28 0.46 11.59
C ALA A 123 -18.25 1.63 11.25
N LYS A 124 -19.56 1.29 11.10
CA LYS A 124 -20.80 2.09 11.38
C LYS A 124 -22.03 1.32 10.82
N LYS A 125 -23.27 1.34 11.36
CA LYS A 125 -23.81 1.61 12.73
C LYS A 125 -25.31 1.19 12.82
N SER A 126 -25.76 0.76 14.01
CA SER A 126 -27.16 0.79 14.52
C SER A 126 -28.20 -0.28 14.10
N ARG A 127 -29.31 -0.37 14.86
CA ARG A 127 -30.45 -1.31 14.68
C ARG A 127 -31.30 -1.07 13.42
N LYS A 128 -30.89 -0.15 12.54
CA LYS A 128 -31.30 -0.08 11.13
C LYS A 128 -30.05 0.23 10.33
N LEU A 129 -29.84 -0.52 9.24
CA LEU A 129 -28.78 -0.27 8.28
C LEU A 129 -28.84 1.19 7.79
N VAL A 130 -27.81 1.98 8.09
CA VAL A 130 -27.48 3.20 7.37
C VAL A 130 -26.21 2.88 6.61
N SER A 131 -26.33 2.71 5.29
CA SER A 131 -25.20 2.54 4.39
C SER A 131 -24.32 3.79 4.42
N VAL A 132 -23.15 3.68 5.03
CA VAL A 132 -22.07 4.65 4.84
C VAL A 132 -21.36 4.26 3.55
N THR A 133 -21.83 4.82 2.43
CA THR A 133 -21.10 4.76 1.17
C THR A 133 -19.82 5.58 1.35
N LEU A 134 -18.66 5.06 0.93
CA LEU A 134 -17.55 5.95 0.56
C LEU A 134 -18.06 6.78 -0.61
N ASP A 135 -18.11 8.10 -0.46
CA ASP A 135 -18.36 8.94 -1.61
C ASP A 135 -17.07 8.99 -2.43
N SER A 136 -17.03 8.22 -3.52
CA SER A 136 -15.87 8.09 -4.42
C SER A 136 -15.63 9.35 -5.27
N THR A 137 -16.09 10.51 -4.78
CA THR A 137 -15.97 11.85 -5.32
C THR A 137 -14.69 12.57 -4.84
N ILE A 138 -14.18 12.24 -3.66
CA ILE A 138 -13.12 13.02 -2.96
C ILE A 138 -11.68 12.47 -3.11
N GLY A 139 -11.49 11.35 -3.80
CA GLY A 139 -10.15 10.79 -4.08
C GLY A 139 -9.39 10.40 -2.81
N LEU A 140 -8.25 11.04 -2.55
CA LEU A 140 -7.40 10.79 -1.37
C LEU A 140 -7.87 11.43 -0.06
N ALA A 141 -8.88 12.31 -0.08
CA ALA A 141 -9.41 12.93 1.14
C ALA A 141 -10.33 11.97 1.91
N ASP A 142 -9.78 10.85 2.39
CA ASP A 142 -10.57 9.82 3.07
C ASP A 142 -11.25 10.37 4.35
N SER A 143 -12.50 9.97 4.56
CA SER A 143 -13.28 10.27 5.75
C SER A 143 -12.76 9.59 7.02
N TRP A 144 -11.79 8.69 6.92
CA TRP A 144 -11.21 7.94 8.02
C TRP A 144 -9.68 7.83 7.93
N ALA A 145 -8.97 8.71 8.62
CA ALA A 145 -7.51 8.69 8.72
C ALA A 145 -7.01 8.59 10.17
N PRO A 146 -5.76 8.16 10.41
CA PRO A 146 -5.14 8.24 11.73
C PRO A 146 -4.85 9.70 12.11
N HIS A 147 -5.61 10.24 13.08
CA HIS A 147 -5.38 11.59 13.61
C HIS A 147 -4.52 11.59 14.89
N ALA A 148 -3.90 12.72 15.19
CA ALA A 148 -3.18 12.94 16.43
C ALA A 148 -4.15 13.00 17.64
N ASP A 149 -4.18 11.94 18.44
CA ASP A 149 -5.04 11.80 19.63
C ASP A 149 -4.38 12.33 20.92
N GLY A 150 -3.10 12.72 20.86
CA GLY A 150 -2.32 13.17 22.01
C GLY A 150 -1.85 12.05 22.95
N VAL A 151 -2.19 10.79 22.67
CA VAL A 151 -1.93 9.62 23.53
C VAL A 151 -1.08 8.59 22.80
N PHE A 152 -1.62 8.01 21.72
CA PHE A 152 -0.91 7.08 20.84
C PHE A 152 -0.17 7.83 19.74
N ILE A 153 -0.86 8.67 18.96
CA ILE A 153 -0.28 9.61 18.01
C ILE A 153 -0.23 10.99 18.68
N LYS A 154 0.89 11.26 19.35
CA LYS A 154 1.02 12.40 20.27
C LYS A 154 0.98 13.80 19.61
N ALA A 155 1.29 13.87 18.32
CA ALA A 155 1.32 15.07 17.50
C ALA A 155 1.20 14.66 16.02
N PRO A 156 0.93 15.59 15.09
CA PRO A 156 0.94 15.31 13.66
C PRO A 156 2.22 14.57 13.20
N PRO A 157 2.13 13.56 12.31
CA PRO A 157 3.27 12.69 11.99
C PRO A 157 4.54 13.43 11.56
N GLN A 158 4.42 14.48 10.74
CA GLN A 158 5.58 15.28 10.32
C GLN A 158 6.24 16.03 11.49
N HIS A 159 5.47 16.50 12.48
CA HIS A 159 6.03 17.10 13.70
C HIS A 159 6.78 16.07 14.54
N LEU A 160 6.29 14.83 14.61
CA LEU A 160 7.01 13.73 15.28
C LEU A 160 8.33 13.40 14.57
N VAL A 161 8.36 13.42 13.23
CA VAL A 161 9.60 13.23 12.45
C VAL A 161 10.61 14.35 12.73
N LEU A 162 10.18 15.62 12.69
CA LEU A 162 11.01 16.80 13.00
C LEU A 162 11.56 16.75 14.44
N ALA A 163 10.72 16.42 15.42
CA ALA A 163 11.11 16.25 16.82
C ALA A 163 12.02 15.02 17.07
N GLY A 164 12.29 14.22 16.03
CA GLY A 164 13.07 12.99 16.14
C GLY A 164 12.31 11.81 16.76
N SER A 165 11.04 12.00 17.14
CA SER A 165 10.15 11.07 17.85
C SER A 165 9.59 9.95 16.95
N VAL A 166 10.46 9.34 16.14
CA VAL A 166 10.19 8.10 15.39
C VAL A 166 11.30 7.09 15.63
N ALA A 167 10.97 5.80 15.58
CA ALA A 167 11.89 4.72 15.91
C ALA A 167 13.17 4.77 15.06
N ASN A 168 14.32 4.62 15.72
CA ASN A 168 15.63 4.68 15.05
C ASN A 168 16.04 3.32 14.49
N ILE A 169 15.36 2.90 13.43
CA ILE A 169 15.57 1.61 12.75
C ILE A 169 15.90 1.81 11.27
N PRO A 170 16.60 0.87 10.62
CA PRO A 170 16.73 0.83 9.17
C PRO A 170 15.36 0.76 8.49
N PHE A 171 15.20 1.39 7.32
CA PHE A 171 13.94 1.34 6.58
C PHE A 171 14.14 1.42 5.06
N ILE A 172 13.19 0.84 4.33
CA ILE A 172 12.97 1.05 2.89
C ILE A 172 11.66 1.82 2.75
N THR A 173 11.61 2.78 1.83
CA THR A 173 10.41 3.51 1.43
C THR A 173 10.45 3.74 -0.08
N GLY A 174 9.31 3.98 -0.72
CA GLY A 174 9.26 4.15 -2.17
C GLY A 174 7.82 4.26 -2.64
N ASP A 175 7.68 4.73 -3.88
CA ASP A 175 6.39 5.06 -4.49
C ASP A 175 6.34 4.46 -5.91
N ALA A 176 5.15 4.20 -6.41
CA ALA A 176 4.90 4.13 -7.84
C ALA A 176 5.19 5.51 -8.51
N LEU A 177 5.41 5.55 -9.82
CA LEU A 177 5.68 6.81 -10.52
C LEU A 177 4.46 7.76 -10.46
N ASP A 178 3.25 7.21 -10.60
CA ASP A 178 2.02 7.95 -10.88
C ASP A 178 0.96 7.73 -9.80
N GLU A 179 1.40 7.77 -8.53
CA GLU A 179 0.57 7.52 -7.33
C GLU A 179 -0.84 8.14 -7.39
N GLY A 180 -0.94 9.42 -7.75
CA GLY A 180 -2.19 10.18 -7.70
C GLY A 180 -3.22 9.86 -8.79
N THR A 181 -2.89 9.09 -9.83
CA THR A 181 -3.76 8.95 -11.02
C THR A 181 -5.04 8.20 -10.72
N VAL A 182 -4.97 7.07 -10.01
CA VAL A 182 -6.15 6.27 -9.67
C VAL A 182 -7.12 7.05 -8.78
N PHE A 183 -6.59 7.82 -7.82
CA PHE A 183 -7.41 8.62 -6.90
C PHE A 183 -8.04 9.83 -7.60
N SER A 184 -7.30 10.45 -8.52
CA SER A 184 -7.78 11.58 -9.31
C SER A 184 -8.89 11.21 -10.30
N THR A 185 -9.19 9.92 -10.50
CA THR A 185 -10.39 9.53 -11.26
C THR A 185 -11.70 9.91 -10.56
N GLY A 186 -11.71 10.06 -9.23
CA GLY A 186 -12.90 10.47 -8.48
C GLY A 186 -13.31 11.94 -8.71
N SER A 187 -12.33 12.81 -8.96
CA SER A 187 -12.48 14.26 -9.10
C SER A 187 -12.73 14.74 -10.54
N PHE A 188 -13.26 13.90 -11.43
CA PHE A 188 -13.46 14.21 -12.86
C PHE A 188 -14.38 15.39 -13.18
N ASN A 189 -15.14 15.88 -12.19
CA ASN A 189 -15.97 17.08 -12.29
C ASN A 189 -15.16 18.38 -12.07
N VAL A 190 -13.89 18.30 -11.67
CA VAL A 190 -12.98 19.44 -11.55
C VAL A 190 -12.36 19.69 -12.92
N THR A 191 -12.75 20.78 -13.58
CA THR A 191 -12.44 21.01 -15.02
C THR A 191 -11.89 22.40 -15.32
N THR A 192 -11.73 23.24 -14.30
CA THR A 192 -11.27 24.62 -14.42
C THR A 192 -10.33 24.99 -13.27
N GLU A 193 -9.52 26.05 -13.48
CA GLU A 193 -8.61 26.61 -12.48
C GLU A 193 -9.31 26.92 -11.14
N ASP A 194 -10.48 27.55 -11.17
CA ASP A 194 -11.22 27.93 -9.96
C ASP A 194 -11.77 26.70 -9.22
N GLU A 195 -12.27 25.69 -9.96
CA GLU A 195 -12.69 24.40 -9.38
C GLU A 195 -11.50 23.66 -8.77
N PHE A 196 -10.34 23.65 -9.44
CA PHE A 196 -9.11 23.02 -8.96
C PHE A 196 -8.62 23.66 -7.66
N ARG A 197 -8.50 25.00 -7.63
CA ARG A 197 -8.11 25.75 -6.42
C ARG A 197 -9.10 25.53 -5.28
N THR A 198 -10.40 25.51 -5.58
CA THR A 198 -11.46 25.26 -4.60
C THR A 198 -11.36 23.85 -4.01
N PHE A 199 -11.18 22.83 -4.85
CA PHE A 199 -11.02 21.43 -4.43
C PHE A 199 -9.78 21.26 -3.55
N VAL A 200 -8.62 21.77 -3.97
CA VAL A 200 -7.37 21.68 -3.17
C VAL A 200 -7.51 22.40 -1.83
N GLN A 201 -8.13 23.57 -1.80
CA GLN A 201 -8.40 24.34 -0.58
C GLN A 201 -9.37 23.64 0.37
N GLN A 202 -10.40 22.95 -0.15
CA GLN A 202 -11.45 22.31 0.67
C GLN A 202 -11.03 20.93 1.18
N GLU A 203 -10.49 20.09 0.30
CA GLU A 203 -10.23 18.68 0.59
C GLU A 203 -8.87 18.43 1.25
N PHE A 204 -7.84 19.23 0.90
CA PHE A 204 -6.48 19.06 1.44
C PHE A 204 -6.06 20.16 2.42
N PHE A 205 -6.51 21.40 2.23
CA PHE A 205 -6.03 22.53 3.04
C PHE A 205 -7.14 23.37 3.72
N PRO A 206 -8.17 22.77 4.34
CA PRO A 206 -9.36 23.51 4.83
C PRO A 206 -9.05 24.59 5.89
N ASN A 207 -7.89 24.50 6.55
CA ASN A 207 -7.46 25.44 7.59
C ASN A 207 -6.37 26.44 7.13
N THR A 208 -5.92 26.36 5.88
CA THR A 208 -4.85 27.21 5.32
C THR A 208 -5.44 28.49 4.73
N PRO A 209 -4.92 29.69 5.06
CA PRO A 209 -5.33 30.94 4.40
C PRO A 209 -5.05 30.93 2.89
N VAL A 210 -6.00 31.44 2.10
CA VAL A 210 -5.94 31.40 0.62
C VAL A 210 -4.69 32.07 0.05
N ASP A 211 -4.23 33.16 0.67
CA ASP A 211 -3.00 33.89 0.30
C ASP A 211 -1.72 33.12 0.60
N ILE A 212 -1.74 32.24 1.62
CA ILE A 212 -0.64 31.33 1.95
C ILE A 212 -0.65 30.11 1.03
N LEU A 213 -1.82 29.63 0.62
CA LEU A 213 -1.95 28.52 -0.33
C LEU A 213 -1.65 28.94 -1.78
N ALA A 214 -1.93 30.19 -2.15
CA ALA A 214 -1.86 30.67 -3.54
C ALA A 214 -0.56 30.33 -4.31
N PRO A 215 0.66 30.44 -3.74
CA PRO A 215 1.90 30.10 -4.45
C PRO A 215 2.03 28.62 -4.84
N LEU A 216 1.32 27.70 -4.17
CA LEU A 216 1.32 26.28 -4.52
C LEU A 216 0.77 26.05 -5.94
N PHE A 217 -0.20 26.85 -6.37
CA PHE A 217 -0.85 26.69 -7.67
C PHE A 217 0.03 27.05 -8.86
N ASP A 218 1.08 27.86 -8.64
CA ASP A 218 2.08 28.17 -9.67
C ASP A 218 3.10 27.03 -9.83
N LEU A 219 3.29 26.21 -8.78
CA LEU A 219 4.17 25.03 -8.76
C LEU A 219 3.50 23.76 -9.33
N TYR A 220 2.18 23.78 -9.47
CA TYR A 220 1.37 22.78 -10.18
C TYR A 220 0.55 23.50 -11.26
N PRO A 221 1.13 23.87 -12.42
CA PRO A 221 0.38 24.52 -13.49
C PRO A 221 -0.52 23.52 -14.23
N ASN A 222 -1.62 24.00 -14.85
CA ASN A 222 -2.38 23.17 -15.80
C ASN A 222 -1.64 23.10 -17.15
N VAL A 223 -0.61 22.24 -17.19
CA VAL A 223 0.18 21.91 -18.38
C VAL A 223 0.28 20.38 -18.46
N ALA A 224 -0.46 19.78 -19.39
CA ALA A 224 -0.61 18.32 -19.54
C ALA A 224 0.72 17.54 -19.59
N SER A 225 1.78 18.13 -20.17
CA SER A 225 3.11 17.52 -20.24
C SER A 225 3.89 17.50 -18.93
N GLU A 226 3.47 18.26 -17.92
CA GLU A 226 4.12 18.36 -16.60
C GLU A 226 3.42 17.52 -15.52
N GLY A 227 2.15 17.16 -15.74
CA GLY A 227 1.34 16.36 -14.82
C GLY A 227 1.49 14.83 -14.97
N SER A 228 0.83 14.09 -14.07
CA SER A 228 0.84 12.61 -14.01
C SER A 228 -0.34 12.01 -14.79
N PRO A 229 -0.22 10.98 -15.66
CA PRO A 229 0.95 10.14 -15.90
C PRO A 229 2.17 10.90 -16.41
N PHE A 230 3.27 10.84 -15.65
CA PHE A 230 4.50 11.56 -15.96
C PHE A 230 5.16 10.95 -17.20
N GLU A 231 6.01 11.73 -17.88
CA GLU A 231 6.77 11.27 -19.06
C GLU A 231 5.90 10.87 -20.28
N THR A 232 4.58 11.09 -20.24
CA THR A 232 3.64 10.80 -21.35
C THR A 232 3.30 12.00 -22.24
N GLY A 233 3.92 13.16 -22.02
CA GLY A 233 3.60 14.41 -22.74
C GLY A 233 2.13 14.78 -22.55
N ASN A 234 1.45 15.23 -23.61
CA ASN A 234 0.03 15.61 -23.54
C ASN A 234 -0.94 14.42 -23.61
N ALA A 235 -0.45 13.17 -23.59
CA ALA A 235 -1.31 11.99 -23.55
C ALA A 235 -1.87 11.76 -22.14
N ASN A 236 -2.97 11.00 -22.08
CA ASN A 236 -3.65 10.58 -20.84
C ASN A 236 -4.29 11.72 -20.02
N GLU A 237 -4.63 12.86 -20.63
CA GLU A 237 -5.47 13.88 -20.01
C GLU A 237 -6.94 13.42 -19.98
N LEU A 238 -7.33 12.68 -18.93
CA LEU A 238 -8.65 12.03 -18.84
C LEU A 238 -9.82 13.02 -18.69
N TYR A 239 -9.56 14.20 -18.13
CA TYR A 239 -10.42 15.38 -18.05
C TYR A 239 -9.53 16.63 -17.87
N PRO A 240 -10.01 17.88 -18.07
CA PRO A 240 -9.15 19.06 -18.27
C PRO A 240 -8.17 19.47 -17.17
N GLU A 241 -8.28 18.93 -15.95
CA GLU A 241 -7.34 19.16 -14.83
C GLU A 241 -6.72 17.83 -14.32
N PHE A 242 -6.95 16.70 -15.00
CA PHE A 242 -6.62 15.37 -14.50
C PHE A 242 -5.15 15.22 -14.18
N LYS A 243 -4.26 15.60 -15.10
CA LYS A 243 -2.84 15.33 -14.92
C LYS A 243 -2.21 16.22 -13.85
N ARG A 244 -2.69 17.45 -13.74
CA ARG A 244 -2.34 18.38 -12.66
C ARG A 244 -2.82 17.86 -11.31
N MET A 245 -4.07 17.40 -11.24
CA MET A 245 -4.66 16.80 -10.05
C MET A 245 -3.90 15.55 -9.61
N ALA A 246 -3.58 14.65 -10.53
CA ALA A 246 -2.82 13.44 -10.24
C ALA A 246 -1.39 13.74 -9.77
N ALA A 247 -0.73 14.77 -10.33
CA ALA A 247 0.58 15.20 -9.84
C ALA A 247 0.51 15.74 -8.41
N LEU A 248 -0.46 16.62 -8.11
CA LEU A 248 -0.62 17.18 -6.76
C LEU A 248 -1.03 16.11 -5.74
N GLN A 249 -1.99 15.24 -6.08
CA GLN A 249 -2.46 14.16 -5.21
C GLN A 249 -1.37 13.11 -4.94
N GLY A 250 -0.57 12.76 -5.96
CA GLY A 250 0.58 11.85 -5.80
C GLY A 250 1.69 12.45 -4.92
N ASP A 251 1.98 13.74 -5.13
CA ASP A 251 3.01 14.44 -4.34
C ASP A 251 2.60 14.64 -2.88
N ILE A 252 1.37 15.12 -2.60
CA ILE A 252 0.96 15.48 -1.23
C ILE A 252 0.85 14.26 -0.30
N ALA A 253 0.37 13.12 -0.80
CA ALA A 253 0.11 11.94 0.02
C ALA A 253 1.25 10.92 0.07
N PHE A 254 2.10 10.86 -0.96
CA PHE A 254 3.12 9.81 -1.11
C PHE A 254 4.51 10.41 -1.32
N GLN A 255 4.74 11.06 -2.46
CA GLN A 255 6.10 11.35 -2.95
C GLN A 255 6.80 12.47 -2.13
N ALA A 256 6.08 13.49 -1.68
CA ALA A 256 6.63 14.51 -0.78
C ALA A 256 6.82 13.98 0.67
N PRO A 257 5.84 13.29 1.31
CA PRO A 257 6.06 12.62 2.59
C PRO A 257 7.24 11.65 2.61
N ARG A 258 7.44 10.85 1.54
CA ARG A 258 8.61 9.98 1.37
C ARG A 258 9.90 10.79 1.42
N ARG A 259 10.03 11.80 0.55
CA ARG A 259 11.25 12.63 0.45
C ARG A 259 11.53 13.38 1.74
N PHE A 260 10.50 13.94 2.39
CA PHE A 260 10.62 14.57 3.69
C PHE A 260 11.14 13.61 4.77
N LEU A 261 10.59 12.39 4.86
CA LEU A 261 11.05 11.39 5.82
C LEU A 261 12.53 11.04 5.58
N LEU A 262 12.93 10.85 4.32
CA LEU A 262 14.31 10.58 3.93
C LEU A 262 15.24 11.73 4.31
N ASP A 263 14.90 12.98 3.96
CA ASP A 263 15.72 14.16 4.25
C ASP A 263 15.91 14.36 5.76
N GLN A 264 14.89 14.08 6.57
CA GLN A 264 14.96 14.22 8.03
C GLN A 264 15.66 13.06 8.76
N ARG A 265 15.72 11.85 8.16
CA ARG A 265 16.12 10.62 8.86
C ARG A 265 17.31 9.85 8.27
N SER A 266 17.62 9.97 6.98
CA SER A 266 18.66 9.16 6.30
C SER A 266 20.07 9.30 6.89
N LEU A 267 20.42 10.49 7.41
CA LEU A 267 21.68 10.72 8.12
C LEU A 267 21.72 10.20 9.57
N LYS A 268 20.58 9.71 10.10
CA LYS A 268 20.39 9.25 11.48
C LYS A 268 20.16 7.73 11.58
N GLN A 269 19.57 7.13 10.54
CA GLN A 269 19.31 5.71 10.41
C GLN A 269 19.43 5.28 8.94
N HIS A 270 19.87 4.05 8.68
CA HIS A 270 20.04 3.58 7.29
C HIS A 270 18.69 3.61 6.55
N ALA A 271 18.68 4.30 5.41
CA ALA A 271 17.49 4.48 4.59
C ALA A 271 17.80 4.12 3.14
N TRP A 272 16.81 3.56 2.45
CA TRP A 272 16.86 3.28 1.01
C TRP A 272 15.54 3.70 0.38
N THR A 273 15.62 4.28 -0.83
CA THR A 273 14.43 4.72 -1.57
C THR A 273 14.39 4.17 -2.97
N TYR A 274 13.18 3.90 -3.47
CA TYR A 274 12.93 3.61 -4.87
C TYR A 274 11.77 4.43 -5.45
N THR A 275 11.67 4.44 -6.79
CA THR A 275 10.40 4.65 -7.48
C THR A 275 10.18 3.57 -8.54
N SER A 276 8.93 3.16 -8.74
CA SER A 276 8.57 2.11 -9.69
C SER A 276 7.91 2.67 -10.94
N LYS A 277 8.54 2.46 -12.10
CA LYS A 277 8.00 2.74 -13.44
C LYS A 277 7.53 1.44 -14.11
N ARG A 278 6.84 0.58 -13.35
CA ARG A 278 6.33 -0.72 -13.81
C ARG A 278 4.84 -0.90 -13.56
N GLY A 279 4.25 -1.81 -14.33
CA GLY A 279 2.82 -2.10 -14.25
C GLY A 279 1.97 -0.98 -14.84
N ALA A 280 2.43 -0.39 -15.95
CA ALA A 280 1.77 0.73 -16.58
C ALA A 280 0.38 0.35 -17.14
N ILE A 281 -0.63 1.15 -16.82
CA ILE A 281 -2.02 1.04 -17.29
C ILE A 281 -2.33 2.22 -18.21
N GLN A 282 -3.10 1.97 -19.27
CA GLN A 282 -3.62 3.02 -20.15
C GLN A 282 -4.37 4.09 -19.33
N GLY A 283 -4.16 5.37 -19.64
CA GLY A 283 -4.78 6.49 -18.90
C GLY A 283 -4.18 6.77 -17.51
N LEU A 284 -3.66 5.76 -16.80
CA LEU A 284 -3.25 5.88 -15.38
C LEU A 284 -1.74 5.82 -15.13
N GLY A 285 -0.90 5.54 -16.14
CA GLY A 285 0.55 5.46 -15.94
C GLY A 285 0.92 4.28 -15.05
N CYS A 286 1.85 4.43 -14.12
CA CYS A 286 2.12 3.43 -13.07
C CYS A 286 1.39 3.84 -11.76
N PRO A 287 0.10 3.48 -11.60
CA PRO A 287 -0.72 3.95 -10.47
C PRO A 287 -0.28 3.34 -9.14
N HIS A 288 -0.80 3.92 -8.05
CA HIS A 288 -0.64 3.42 -6.68
C HIS A 288 -0.74 1.88 -6.58
N GLY A 289 0.25 1.26 -5.93
CA GLY A 289 0.29 -0.17 -5.69
C GLY A 289 0.68 -1.05 -6.89
N SER A 290 0.95 -0.48 -8.08
CA SER A 290 1.43 -1.26 -9.24
C SER A 290 2.76 -1.97 -8.95
N ASP A 291 3.58 -1.36 -8.10
CA ASP A 291 4.85 -1.85 -7.59
C ASP A 291 4.69 -2.99 -6.57
N ALA A 292 3.77 -2.82 -5.61
CA ALA A 292 3.48 -3.77 -4.56
C ALA A 292 2.87 -5.07 -5.11
N VAL A 293 1.99 -4.99 -6.11
CA VAL A 293 1.45 -6.18 -6.80
C VAL A 293 2.58 -6.95 -7.50
N GLN A 294 3.43 -6.25 -8.26
CA GLN A 294 4.54 -6.87 -9.00
C GLN A 294 5.58 -7.51 -8.05
N ALA A 295 5.91 -6.84 -6.95
CA ALA A 295 6.92 -7.32 -6.01
C ALA A 295 6.41 -8.38 -5.03
N LEU A 296 5.24 -8.17 -4.41
CA LEU A 296 4.78 -8.99 -3.28
C LEU A 296 3.86 -10.14 -3.70
N ALA A 297 3.09 -9.98 -4.80
CA ALA A 297 2.19 -11.03 -5.27
C ALA A 297 2.76 -11.87 -6.43
N LEU A 298 3.49 -11.25 -7.36
CA LEU A 298 4.01 -11.93 -8.56
C LEU A 298 5.49 -12.33 -8.44
N GLY A 299 6.29 -11.52 -7.73
CA GLY A 299 7.72 -11.74 -7.53
C GLY A 299 8.56 -11.13 -8.65
N ASN A 300 9.49 -10.26 -8.29
CA ASN A 300 10.43 -9.59 -9.19
C ASN A 300 11.79 -9.36 -8.48
N ASP A 301 12.63 -8.52 -9.07
CA ASP A 301 13.91 -8.09 -8.48
C ASP A 301 13.76 -7.29 -7.17
N LEU A 302 12.75 -6.42 -7.02
CA LEU A 302 12.44 -5.74 -5.76
C LEU A 302 12.20 -6.74 -4.62
N SER A 303 11.56 -7.87 -4.92
CA SER A 303 11.31 -8.93 -3.94
C SER A 303 12.61 -9.45 -3.32
N ASP A 304 13.68 -9.65 -4.10
CA ASP A 304 14.97 -10.12 -3.57
C ASP A 304 15.64 -9.08 -2.66
N TYR A 305 15.54 -7.79 -2.98
CA TYR A 305 16.00 -6.71 -2.08
C TYR A 305 15.18 -6.66 -0.78
N VAL A 306 13.85 -6.78 -0.87
CA VAL A 306 12.96 -6.77 0.30
C VAL A 306 13.20 -7.99 1.19
N ILE A 307 13.32 -9.20 0.62
CA ILE A 307 13.65 -10.43 1.35
C ILE A 307 14.99 -10.29 2.10
N GLN A 308 16.01 -9.74 1.45
CA GLN A 308 17.35 -9.62 2.04
C GLN A 308 17.42 -8.49 3.07
N PHE A 309 16.66 -7.41 2.88
CA PHE A 309 16.43 -6.41 3.92
C PHE A 309 15.70 -7.01 5.14
N THR A 310 14.66 -7.83 4.94
CA THR A 310 13.99 -8.56 6.03
C THR A 310 14.95 -9.50 6.77
N ALA A 311 15.87 -10.15 6.06
CA ALA A 311 16.81 -11.09 6.65
C ALA A 311 18.05 -10.44 7.32
N THR A 312 18.48 -9.26 6.87
CA THR A 312 19.79 -8.68 7.23
C THR A 312 19.79 -7.19 7.62
N LEU A 313 18.67 -6.49 7.47
CA LEU A 313 18.51 -5.04 7.63
C LEU A 313 19.34 -4.17 6.64
N ASP A 314 19.83 -4.78 5.55
CA ASP A 314 20.41 -4.09 4.40
C ASP A 314 19.85 -4.76 3.12
N PRO A 315 19.25 -4.03 2.17
CA PRO A 315 18.75 -4.63 0.93
C PRO A 315 19.88 -5.29 0.14
N ASN A 316 21.14 -4.88 0.32
CA ASN A 316 22.31 -5.46 -0.33
C ASN A 316 22.87 -6.71 0.38
N GLY A 317 22.19 -7.20 1.44
CA GLY A 317 22.62 -8.38 2.17
C GLY A 317 22.72 -9.64 1.31
N GLY A 318 23.53 -10.59 1.78
CA GLY A 318 23.69 -11.93 1.22
C GLY A 318 24.50 -12.03 -0.08
N ALA A 319 24.69 -13.26 -0.54
CA ALA A 319 25.17 -13.53 -1.90
C ALA A 319 23.95 -13.61 -2.84
N SER A 320 23.84 -12.66 -3.76
CA SER A 320 22.70 -12.49 -4.67
C SER A 320 23.22 -12.19 -6.08
N ASN A 321 22.54 -12.68 -7.11
CA ASN A 321 22.92 -12.47 -8.53
C ASN A 321 22.46 -11.10 -9.06
N ARG A 322 22.56 -10.04 -8.23
CA ARG A 322 22.07 -8.70 -8.57
C ARG A 322 22.98 -8.01 -9.57
N THR A 323 22.38 -7.17 -10.41
CA THR A 323 23.06 -6.40 -11.45
C THR A 323 23.64 -5.07 -10.94
N ILE A 324 23.03 -4.47 -9.92
CA ILE A 324 23.47 -3.24 -9.27
C ILE A 324 23.37 -3.34 -7.74
N ALA A 325 23.99 -2.41 -7.02
CA ALA A 325 23.80 -2.24 -5.58
C ALA A 325 22.80 -1.10 -5.31
N TRP A 326 21.93 -1.25 -4.31
CA TRP A 326 21.00 -0.21 -3.88
C TRP A 326 21.72 0.74 -2.91
N PRO A 327 22.05 1.98 -3.32
CA PRO A 327 22.75 2.93 -2.46
C PRO A 327 21.86 3.33 -1.28
N ARG A 328 22.49 3.53 -0.11
CA ARG A 328 21.84 4.22 1.01
C ARG A 328 21.51 5.64 0.57
N TYR A 329 20.31 6.11 0.92
CA TYR A 329 19.94 7.48 0.67
C TYR A 329 20.81 8.43 1.49
N ASP A 330 21.20 9.52 0.85
CA ASP A 330 21.89 10.66 1.44
C ASP A 330 21.20 11.91 0.88
N PRO A 331 20.87 12.93 1.70
CA PRO A 331 20.06 14.07 1.26
C PRO A 331 20.81 15.05 0.33
N LEU A 332 22.12 14.90 0.17
CA LEU A 332 22.92 15.65 -0.81
C LEU A 332 23.03 14.89 -2.13
N ALA A 333 23.31 13.59 -2.08
CA ALA A 333 23.44 12.75 -3.28
C ALA A 333 22.09 12.30 -3.88
N ARG A 334 21.03 12.27 -3.06
CA ARG A 334 19.64 11.91 -3.38
C ARG A 334 19.51 10.64 -4.25
N SER A 335 20.38 9.66 -4.07
CA SER A 335 20.42 8.47 -4.92
C SER A 335 19.20 7.59 -4.69
N MET A 336 18.39 7.41 -5.74
CA MET A 336 17.16 6.63 -5.74
C MET A 336 17.27 5.49 -6.76
N PHE A 337 16.76 4.34 -6.35
CA PHE A 337 16.67 3.15 -7.18
C PHE A 337 15.41 3.24 -8.06
N VAL A 338 15.51 2.93 -9.35
CA VAL A 338 14.34 2.95 -10.25
C VAL A 338 14.11 1.56 -10.80
N LEU A 339 12.85 1.11 -10.74
CA LEU A 339 12.42 -0.13 -11.37
C LEU A 339 11.80 0.18 -12.73
N LEU A 340 12.39 -0.39 -13.77
CA LEU A 340 12.02 -0.20 -15.17
C LEU A 340 11.56 -1.52 -15.79
N ASP A 341 10.70 -1.47 -16.79
CA ASP A 341 10.44 -2.61 -17.68
C ASP A 341 11.53 -2.71 -18.77
N GLY A 342 11.81 -3.92 -19.27
CA GLY A 342 12.76 -4.18 -20.36
C GLY A 342 14.13 -4.71 -19.96
N ASP A 343 15.11 -4.64 -20.88
CA ASP A 343 16.42 -5.31 -20.77
C ASP A 343 17.36 -4.71 -19.71
N THR A 344 17.16 -3.44 -19.34
CA THR A 344 17.83 -2.78 -18.22
C THR A 344 16.79 -2.51 -17.13
N PRO A 345 16.43 -3.52 -16.31
CA PRO A 345 15.29 -3.44 -15.42
C PRO A 345 15.50 -2.51 -14.21
N LEU A 346 16.74 -2.10 -13.95
CA LEU A 346 17.16 -1.41 -12.72
C LEU A 346 18.18 -0.31 -13.04
N GLU A 347 17.98 0.89 -12.48
CA GLU A 347 18.94 2.00 -12.54
C GLU A 347 19.01 2.80 -11.23
N ILE A 348 20.02 3.66 -11.09
CA ILE A 348 20.14 4.65 -10.01
C ILE A 348 20.05 6.04 -10.61
N VAL A 349 19.11 6.86 -10.12
CA VAL A 349 18.91 8.26 -10.54
C VAL A 349 18.88 9.21 -9.34
N PRO A 350 19.06 10.52 -9.53
CA PRO A 350 18.77 11.51 -8.50
C PRO A 350 17.27 11.66 -8.24
N ASP A 351 16.85 11.61 -6.97
CA ASP A 351 15.50 11.93 -6.48
C ASP A 351 15.27 13.46 -6.47
N THR A 352 15.26 14.04 -7.68
CA THR A 352 15.19 15.50 -7.90
C THR A 352 13.96 15.95 -8.69
N ALA A 353 13.03 15.04 -9.02
CA ALA A 353 11.77 15.40 -9.66
C ALA A 353 10.96 16.34 -8.74
N ARG A 354 10.44 17.45 -9.30
CA ARG A 354 9.54 18.41 -8.62
C ARG A 354 10.01 18.84 -7.21
N LEU A 355 11.32 19.08 -7.03
CA LEU A 355 11.90 19.42 -5.72
C LEU A 355 11.21 20.61 -5.03
N GLU A 356 11.00 21.70 -5.76
CA GLU A 356 10.39 22.93 -5.24
C GLU A 356 8.91 22.73 -4.87
N ALA A 357 8.14 22.06 -5.73
CA ALA A 357 6.73 21.77 -5.51
C ALA A 357 6.51 20.86 -4.28
N MET A 358 7.28 19.77 -4.16
CA MET A 358 7.23 18.90 -2.99
C MET A 358 7.73 19.58 -1.70
N ALA A 359 8.70 20.49 -1.80
CA ALA A 359 9.17 21.27 -0.66
C ALA A 359 8.06 22.23 -0.17
N ALA A 360 7.41 22.96 -1.06
CA ALA A 360 6.29 23.84 -0.73
C ALA A 360 5.10 23.06 -0.13
N LEU A 361 4.74 21.88 -0.68
CA LEU A 361 3.74 20.98 -0.07
C LEU A 361 4.16 20.53 1.33
N THR A 362 5.44 20.21 1.54
CA THR A 362 5.96 19.80 2.85
C THR A 362 5.90 20.94 3.86
N GLU A 363 6.26 22.16 3.47
CA GLU A 363 6.15 23.36 4.32
C GLU A 363 4.69 23.66 4.69
N LEU A 364 3.78 23.59 3.72
CA LEU A 364 2.34 23.77 3.94
C LEU A 364 1.76 22.71 4.87
N THR A 365 2.04 21.43 4.64
CA THR A 365 1.53 20.32 5.49
C THR A 365 2.14 20.31 6.90
N VAL A 366 3.39 20.77 7.05
CA VAL A 366 4.00 21.00 8.38
C VAL A 366 3.34 22.17 9.12
N ALA A 367 3.03 23.27 8.42
CA ALA A 367 2.41 24.46 9.02
C ALA A 367 0.90 24.27 9.31
N TYR A 368 0.21 23.58 8.40
CA TYR A 368 -1.22 23.29 8.42
C TYR A 368 -1.41 21.77 8.20
N PRO A 369 -1.28 20.95 9.26
CA PRO A 369 -1.45 19.51 9.17
C PRO A 369 -2.82 19.11 8.65
N ILE A 370 -2.80 18.11 7.77
CA ILE A 370 -3.95 17.49 7.11
C ILE A 370 -4.46 16.29 7.92
#